data_AF-A0A357WWH0-F1
#
_entry.id   AF-A0A357WWH0-F1
#
_cell.length_a   1.000
_cell.length_b   1.000
_cell.length_c   1.000
_cell.angle_alpha   90.00
_cell.angle_beta   90.00
_cell.angle_gamma   90.00
#
_symmetry.space_group_name_H-M   'P 1'
#
loop_
_entity.id
_entity.type
_entity.pdbx_description
1 polymer ?
#
loop_
_entity_poly.entity_id
_entity_poly.type
_entity_poly.pdbx_seq_one_letter_code
_entity_poly.pdbx_strand_id
1 'polypeptide(L)'
;MGLFRNLFKSSFENWIESASDEELSDGYEERRQQWMKDGFGGNGEKTPEMKRINSEMSKRTAEKWEKDPKRNTDPNFRWTDANRWDKD
;
A
#
# COMPACT_ATOMS: atom_id res chain seq x y z
N MET A 1 24.93 -13.29 15.59
CA MET A 1 24.29 -12.06 15.06
C MET A 1 22.88 -12.37 14.50
N GLY A 2 21.94 -12.87 15.32
CA GLY A 2 20.61 -13.31 14.82
C GLY A 2 19.41 -12.72 15.56
N LEU A 3 19.60 -12.27 16.81
CA LEU A 3 18.50 -11.83 17.66
C LEU A 3 17.95 -10.45 17.26
N PHE A 4 18.81 -9.51 16.85
CA PHE A 4 18.40 -8.15 16.49
C PHE A 4 17.59 -8.05 15.18
N ARG A 5 17.92 -8.85 14.15
CA ARG A 5 17.16 -8.88 12.89
C ARG A 5 15.74 -9.43 13.09
N ASN A 6 15.58 -10.44 13.94
CA ASN A 6 14.27 -11.03 14.21
C ASN A 6 13.39 -10.10 15.05
N LEU A 7 13.98 -9.37 16.01
CA LEU A 7 13.29 -8.35 16.80
C LEU A 7 12.83 -7.16 15.95
N PHE A 8 13.68 -6.67 15.05
CA PHE A 8 13.33 -5.59 14.12
C PHE A 8 12.20 -6.01 13.17
N LYS A 9 12.25 -7.25 12.68
CA LYS A 9 11.22 -7.79 11.80
C LYS A 9 9.86 -7.88 12.48
N SER A 10 9.80 -8.36 13.74
CA SER A 10 8.53 -8.40 14.48
C SER A 10 8.03 -7.01 14.84
N SER A 11 8.92 -6.08 15.19
CA SER A 11 8.54 -4.69 15.46
C SER A 11 7.97 -3.99 14.22
N PHE A 12 8.56 -4.25 13.06
CA PHE A 12 8.10 -3.71 11.79
C PHE A 12 6.77 -4.30 11.35
N GLU A 13 6.60 -5.62 11.46
CA GLU A 13 5.32 -6.30 11.14
C GLU A 13 4.20 -5.81 12.05
N ASN A 14 4.44 -5.72 13.37
CA ASN A 14 3.47 -5.16 14.32
C ASN A 14 3.10 -3.72 13.97
N TRP A 15 4.09 -2.90 13.63
CA TRP A 15 3.86 -1.52 13.22
C TRP A 15 3.00 -1.45 11.94
N ILE A 16 3.28 -2.27 10.93
CA ILE A 16 2.47 -2.32 9.69
C ILE A 16 1.01 -2.66 9.99
N GLU A 17 0.76 -3.59 10.92
CA GLU A 17 -0.60 -4.00 11.29
C GLU A 17 -1.34 -2.92 12.08
N SER A 18 -0.66 -2.24 13.02
CA SER A 18 -1.29 -1.26 13.91
C SER A 18 -1.30 0.18 13.38
N ALA A 19 -0.42 0.53 12.44
CA ALA A 19 -0.28 1.89 11.93
C ALA A 19 -1.54 2.34 11.17
N SER A 20 -1.83 3.63 11.24
CA SER A 20 -2.83 4.28 10.39
C SER A 20 -2.38 4.33 8.93
N ASP A 21 -3.30 4.62 8.01
CA ASP A 21 -2.98 4.73 6.59
C ASP A 21 -2.03 5.89 6.29
N GLU A 22 -2.11 6.97 7.07
CA GLU A 22 -1.21 8.13 6.99
C GLU A 22 0.20 7.74 7.44
N GLU A 23 0.33 7.08 8.59
CA GLU A 23 1.64 6.59 9.07
C GLU A 23 2.27 5.56 8.12
N LEU A 24 1.47 4.69 7.49
CA LEU A 24 1.97 3.77 6.46
C LEU A 24 2.49 4.53 5.23
N SER A 25 1.76 5.56 4.79
CA SER A 25 2.17 6.41 3.67
C SER A 25 3.45 7.19 3.98
N ASP A 26 3.52 7.82 5.15
CA ASP A 26 4.69 8.58 5.59
C ASP A 26 5.91 7.68 5.74
N GLY A 27 5.76 6.53 6.41
CA GLY A 27 6.84 5.56 6.57
C GLY A 27 7.28 4.90 5.25
N TYR A 28 6.41 4.88 4.23
CA TYR A 28 6.79 4.51 2.86
C TYR A 28 7.63 5.61 2.19
N GLU A 29 7.19 6.86 2.28
CA GLU A 29 7.87 7.99 1.63
C GLU A 29 9.25 8.21 2.24
N GLU A 30 9.40 8.14 3.56
CA GLU A 30 10.71 8.21 4.22
C GLU A 30 11.69 7.17 3.66
N ARG A 31 11.25 5.91 3.54
CA ARG A 31 12.05 4.82 2.96
C ARG A 31 12.32 5.03 1.48
N ARG A 32 11.37 5.59 0.74
CA ARG A 32 11.54 5.95 -0.68
C ARG A 32 12.61 7.01 -0.84
N GLN A 33 12.62 8.04 0.00
CA GLN A 33 13.63 9.09 -0.03
C GLN A 33 15.01 8.54 0.31
N GLN A 34 15.10 7.66 1.32
CA GLN A 34 16.35 6.98 1.63
C GLN A 34 16.82 6.09 0.46
N TRP A 35 15.91 5.32 -0.13
CA TRP A 35 16.20 4.49 -1.30
C TRP A 35 16.68 5.31 -2.50
N MET A 36 16.13 6.50 -2.73
CA MET A 36 16.61 7.44 -3.75
C MET A 36 18.02 7.96 -3.43
N LYS A 37 18.29 8.34 -2.17
CA LYS A 37 19.62 8.77 -1.73
C LYS A 37 20.67 7.67 -1.90
N ASP A 38 20.29 6.42 -1.65
CA ASP A 38 21.16 5.25 -1.76
C ASP A 38 21.31 4.74 -3.20
N GLY A 39 20.87 5.52 -4.20
CA GLY A 39 21.04 5.19 -5.62
C GLY A 39 20.14 4.04 -6.09
N PHE A 40 18.91 3.99 -5.58
CA PHE A 40 17.89 3.00 -5.95
C PHE A 40 18.32 1.54 -5.74
N GLY A 41 19.18 1.29 -4.75
CA GLY A 41 19.68 -0.05 -4.45
C GLY A 41 20.60 -0.63 -5.54
N GLY A 42 21.10 0.21 -6.46
CA GLY A 42 21.98 -0.18 -7.57
C GLY A 42 21.29 -0.90 -8.72
N ASN A 43 20.22 -1.66 -8.46
CA ASN A 43 19.44 -2.41 -9.45
C ASN A 43 18.08 -1.78 -9.78
N GLY A 44 17.68 -0.71 -9.10
CA GLY A 44 16.37 -0.09 -9.28
C GLY A 44 15.23 -0.85 -8.60
N GLU A 45 15.51 -1.88 -7.81
CA GLU A 45 14.49 -2.61 -7.06
C GLU A 45 14.19 -1.94 -5.72
N LYS A 46 12.89 -1.84 -5.41
CA LYS A 46 12.41 -1.40 -4.10
C LYS A 46 12.85 -2.39 -3.02
N THR A 47 13.14 -1.86 -1.84
CA THR A 47 13.52 -2.69 -0.68
C THR A 47 12.37 -3.64 -0.28
N PRO A 48 12.67 -4.79 0.35
CA PRO A 48 11.64 -5.70 0.85
C PRO A 48 10.65 -5.02 1.81
N GLU A 49 11.11 -4.07 2.61
CA GLU A 49 10.27 -3.27 3.53
C GLU A 49 9.28 -2.39 2.76
N MET A 50 9.74 -1.65 1.75
CA MET A 50 8.86 -0.86 0.90
C MET A 50 7.82 -1.74 0.20
N LYS A 51 8.21 -2.91 -0.30
CA LYS A 51 7.28 -3.88 -0.91
C LYS A 51 6.19 -4.32 0.08
N ARG A 52 6.54 -4.55 1.34
CA ARG A 52 5.60 -4.94 2.42
C ARG A 52 4.62 -3.82 2.78
N ILE A 53 5.10 -2.60 2.99
CA ILE A 53 4.23 -1.44 3.29
C ILE A 53 3.26 -1.20 2.12
N ASN A 54 3.76 -1.27 0.89
CA ASN A 54 2.92 -1.12 -0.30
C ASN A 54 1.84 -2.20 -0.42
N SER A 55 2.16 -3.46 -0.09
CA SER A 55 1.15 -4.52 -0.09
C SER A 55 0.06 -4.30 0.96
N GLU A 56 0.43 -3.80 2.15
CA GLU A 56 -0.55 -3.54 3.21
C GLU A 56 -1.46 -2.36 2.84
N MET A 57 -0.89 -1.24 2.36
CA MET A 57 -1.68 -0.11 1.87
C MET A 57 -2.64 -0.55 0.76
N SER A 58 -2.16 -1.33 -0.22
CA SER A 58 -2.99 -1.83 -1.31
C SER A 58 -4.14 -2.72 -0.82
N LYS A 59 -3.88 -3.58 0.18
CA LYS A 59 -4.89 -4.43 0.79
C LYS A 59 -5.97 -3.59 1.47
N ARG A 60 -5.58 -2.60 2.28
CA ARG A 60 -6.52 -1.71 2.97
C ARG A 60 -7.36 -0.88 1.99
N THR A 61 -6.75 -0.35 0.93
CA THR A 61 -7.48 0.36 -0.13
C THR A 61 -8.47 -0.58 -0.83
N ALA A 62 -8.08 -1.81 -1.12
CA ALA A 62 -8.98 -2.80 -1.72
C ALA A 62 -10.17 -3.14 -0.80
N GLU A 63 -9.93 -3.34 0.50
CA GLU A 63 -11.00 -3.58 1.48
C GLU A 63 -11.94 -2.38 1.62
N LYS A 64 -11.41 -1.15 1.63
CA LYS A 64 -12.24 0.06 1.62
C LYS A 64 -13.08 0.15 0.36
N TRP A 65 -12.49 -0.16 -0.80
CA TRP A 65 -13.21 -0.13 -2.06
C TRP A 65 -14.27 -1.23 -2.13
N GLU A 66 -14.01 -2.41 -1.57
CA GLU A 66 -15.00 -3.48 -1.49
C GLU A 66 -16.23 -3.11 -0.64
N LYS A 67 -16.03 -2.29 0.39
CA LYS A 67 -17.09 -1.84 1.30
C LYS A 67 -17.79 -0.54 0.86
N ASP A 68 -17.39 0.07 -0.25
CA ASP A 68 -17.96 1.35 -0.69
C ASP A 68 -19.40 1.14 -1.21
N PRO A 69 -20.40 1.84 -0.64
CA PRO A 69 -21.80 1.73 -1.09
C PRO A 69 -22.01 2.23 -2.53
N LYS A 70 -21.08 3.02 -3.08
CA LYS A 70 -21.11 3.47 -4.48
C LYS A 70 -20.52 2.45 -5.45
N ARG A 71 -19.96 1.35 -4.95
CA ARG A 71 -19.38 0.30 -5.79
C ARG A 71 -20.47 -0.43 -6.55
N ASN A 72 -20.43 -0.34 -7.88
CA ASN A 72 -21.25 -1.23 -8.68
C ASN A 72 -20.72 -2.67 -8.57
N THR A 73 -21.56 -3.56 -8.05
CA THR A 73 -21.26 -5.00 -7.87
C THR A 73 -21.74 -5.85 -9.03
N ASP A 74 -22.40 -5.25 -10.03
CA ASP A 74 -22.93 -5.97 -11.19
C ASP A 74 -21.79 -6.54 -12.04
N PRO A 75 -21.71 -7.88 -12.22
CA PRO A 75 -20.70 -8.50 -13.07
C PRO A 75 -20.83 -8.13 -14.55
N ASN A 76 -21.98 -7.59 -14.98
CA ASN A 76 -22.20 -7.07 -16.32
C ASN A 76 -21.93 -5.56 -16.43
N PHE A 77 -21.48 -4.89 -15.35
CA PHE A 77 -21.17 -3.47 -15.40
C PHE A 77 -20.02 -3.21 -16.36
N ARG A 78 -20.32 -2.54 -17.46
CA ARG A 78 -19.30 -2.08 -18.41
C ARG A 78 -18.90 -0.67 -18.01
N TRP A 79 -17.63 -0.34 -18.20
CA TRP A 79 -17.14 1.02 -17.95
C TRP A 79 -17.94 2.08 -18.75
N THR A 80 -18.57 1.70 -19.86
CA THR A 80 -19.46 2.56 -20.67
C THR A 80 -20.77 2.92 -19.97
N ASP A 81 -21.23 2.11 -19.02
CA ASP A 81 -22.45 2.37 -18.25
C ASP A 81 -22.22 3.38 -17.12
N ALA A 82 -20.96 3.58 -16.68
CA ALA A 82 -20.59 4.58 -15.68
C ALA A 82 -20.82 6.02 -16.20
N ASN A 83 -20.57 6.27 -17.49
CA ASN A 83 -20.71 7.58 -18.12
C ASN A 83 -22.16 7.90 -18.56
N ARG A 84 -23.14 7.03 -18.24
CA ARG A 84 -24.54 7.24 -18.63
C ARG A 84 -25.22 8.35 -17.83
N TRP A 85 -24.66 8.72 -16.68
CA TRP A 85 -25.24 9.66 -15.72
C TRP A 85 -24.86 11.14 -15.98
N ASP A 86 -24.00 11.45 -16.95
CA ASP A 86 -23.74 12.83 -17.43
C ASP A 86 -24.76 13.26 -18.51
N LYS A 87 -26.04 12.96 -18.27
CA LYS A 87 -27.12 13.36 -19.16
C LYS A 87 -28.29 13.87 -18.33
N ASP A 88 -28.15 15.11 -17.88
CA ASP A 88 -29.14 16.21 -17.97
C ASP A 88 -28.71 17.40 -17.07
#